data_AF-A0A1M4TFV2-F1
#
_entry.id   AF-A0A1M4TFV2-F1
#
_cell.length_a   1.000
_cell.length_b   1.000
_cell.length_c   1.000
_cell.angle_alpha   90.00
_cell.angle_beta   90.00
_cell.angle_gamma   90.00
#
_symmetry.space_group_name_H-M   'P 1'
#
loop_
_entity.id
_entity.type
_entity.pdbx_description
1 polymer ?
#
loop_
_entity_poly.entity_id
_entity_poly.type
_entity_poly.pdbx_seq_one_letter_code
_entity_poly.pdbx_strand_id
1 'polypeptide(L)'
;MFPWLWFWAPHVEFPLSGNVMQDIEPNTHWFFAGIKPQAGHAQIEERAFNVATYGHQLGLITEVLLDVAQKTLPVGTESAKALAELQRVQVEIEQIKVAEYAAEIDTLQAQVEQVLRSGGRRAEKLLAQLQPVLARQGSEAGSAPLA
;
A
#
# COMPACT_ATOMS: atom_id res chain seq x y z
N MET A 1 1.02 -28.62 -53.26
CA MET A 1 0.20 -28.59 -52.04
C MET A 1 1.01 -29.29 -50.96
N PHE A 2 1.43 -28.57 -49.93
CA PHE A 2 2.37 -29.08 -48.94
C PHE A 2 1.82 -28.83 -47.51
N PRO A 3 1.57 -29.88 -46.70
CA PRO A 3 0.84 -29.81 -45.43
C PRO A 3 1.78 -29.70 -44.22
N TRP A 4 2.37 -28.54 -43.97
CA TRP A 4 3.40 -28.41 -42.90
C TRP A 4 3.34 -27.10 -42.09
N LEU A 5 2.22 -26.38 -42.11
CA LEU A 5 2.02 -25.17 -41.30
C LEU A 5 1.30 -25.50 -39.98
N TRP A 6 1.85 -26.40 -39.16
CA TRP A 6 1.23 -26.77 -37.88
C TRP A 6 2.22 -26.91 -36.70
N PHE A 7 3.19 -26.01 -36.59
CA PHE A 7 4.10 -25.93 -35.43
C PHE A 7 4.27 -24.51 -34.88
N TRP A 8 3.22 -23.69 -34.94
CA TRP A 8 3.23 -22.39 -34.27
C TRP A 8 2.02 -22.28 -33.35
N ALA A 9 2.22 -22.66 -32.09
CA ALA A 9 1.36 -22.22 -30.99
C ALA A 9 2.12 -21.12 -30.24
N PRO A 10 2.11 -19.86 -30.75
CA PRO A 10 2.54 -18.76 -29.91
C PRO A 10 1.55 -18.74 -28.74
N HIS A 11 2.05 -18.99 -27.53
CA HIS A 11 1.27 -18.71 -26.34
C HIS A 11 1.13 -17.20 -26.28
N VAL A 12 0.08 -16.68 -26.91
CA VAL A 12 -0.29 -15.27 -26.86
C VAL A 12 -1.02 -15.07 -25.55
N GLU A 13 -0.26 -14.72 -24.52
CA GLU A 13 -0.82 -14.30 -23.25
C GLU A 13 -1.30 -12.85 -23.39
N PHE A 14 -2.62 -12.68 -23.51
CA PHE A 14 -3.24 -11.36 -23.54
C PHE A 14 -3.05 -10.65 -22.19
N PRO A 15 -2.95 -9.30 -22.16
CA PRO A 15 -2.69 -8.50 -20.96
C PRO A 15 -3.80 -8.54 -19.89
N LEU A 16 -4.76 -9.47 -20.00
CA LEU A 16 -5.85 -9.74 -19.04
C LEU A 16 -6.02 -11.25 -18.78
N SER A 17 -5.03 -12.08 -19.16
CA SER A 17 -5.09 -13.56 -19.06
C SER A 17 -4.88 -14.11 -17.64
N GLY A 18 -4.66 -13.24 -16.65
CA GLY A 18 -4.46 -13.64 -15.25
C GLY A 18 -3.11 -14.31 -14.97
N ASN A 19 -2.20 -14.38 -15.95
CA ASN A 19 -0.85 -14.93 -15.80
C ASN A 19 0.25 -13.85 -15.73
N VAL A 20 -0.09 -12.68 -15.17
CA VAL A 20 0.90 -11.65 -14.85
C VAL A 20 0.98 -11.58 -13.34
N MET A 21 2.02 -12.19 -12.76
CA MET A 21 2.51 -11.76 -11.44
C MET A 21 3.07 -10.36 -11.65
N GLN A 22 2.20 -9.35 -11.58
CA GLN A 22 2.65 -7.97 -11.52
C GLN A 22 3.30 -7.81 -10.16
N ASP A 23 4.63 -7.73 -10.16
CA ASP A 23 5.35 -7.17 -9.04
C ASP A 23 4.89 -5.72 -8.92
N ILE A 24 4.01 -5.43 -7.95
CA ILE A 24 3.47 -4.09 -7.70
C ILE A 24 4.43 -3.33 -6.78
N GLU A 25 5.74 -3.46 -7.00
CA GLU A 25 6.66 -2.40 -6.61
C GLU A 25 6.55 -1.34 -7.72
N PRO A 26 5.86 -0.20 -7.48
CA PRO A 26 5.84 0.87 -8.46
C PRO A 26 7.28 1.29 -8.69
N ASN A 27 7.79 1.10 -9.92
CA ASN A 27 9.11 1.59 -10.29
C ASN A 27 9.09 3.12 -10.19
N THR A 28 9.48 3.68 -9.05
CA THR A 28 9.44 5.12 -8.79
C THR A 28 10.60 5.87 -9.47
N HIS A 29 11.46 5.20 -10.25
CA HIS A 29 12.53 5.91 -10.96
C HIS A 29 11.98 7.00 -11.88
N TRP A 30 10.79 6.84 -12.46
CA TRP A 30 10.18 7.92 -13.28
C TRP A 30 9.84 9.17 -12.46
N PHE A 31 9.47 9.01 -11.19
CA PHE A 31 9.17 10.12 -10.27
C PHE A 31 10.45 10.90 -9.91
N PHE A 32 11.55 10.20 -9.62
CA PHE A 32 12.82 10.83 -9.27
C PHE A 32 13.66 11.29 -10.47
N ALA A 33 13.51 10.64 -11.64
CA ALA A 33 14.18 11.03 -12.88
C ALA A 33 13.65 12.36 -13.47
N GLY A 34 12.45 12.79 -13.05
CA GLY A 34 11.87 14.08 -13.43
C GLY A 34 12.40 15.28 -12.64
N ILE A 35 13.17 15.06 -11.58
CA ILE A 35 13.72 16.15 -10.76
C ILE A 35 14.81 16.87 -11.57
N LYS A 36 14.50 18.09 -12.02
CA LYS A 36 15.49 18.94 -12.68
C LYS A 36 16.72 19.06 -11.77
N PRO A 37 17.96 19.00 -12.29
CA PRO A 37 19.18 19.07 -11.46
C PRO A 37 19.28 20.32 -10.57
N GLN A 38 18.49 21.34 -10.89
CA GLN A 38 18.38 22.63 -10.20
C GLN A 38 17.45 22.58 -8.97
N ALA A 39 16.56 21.57 -8.90
CA ALA A 39 15.54 21.42 -7.87
C ALA A 39 15.93 20.40 -6.77
N GLY A 40 16.97 19.59 -7.00
CA GLY A 40 17.45 18.60 -6.04
C GLY A 40 18.36 17.55 -6.67
N HIS A 41 18.95 16.71 -5.83
CA HIS A 41 19.78 15.57 -6.25
C HIS A 41 18.97 14.27 -6.23
N ALA A 42 18.59 13.75 -7.39
CA ALA A 42 17.71 12.57 -7.50
C ALA A 42 18.13 11.37 -6.64
N GLN A 43 19.43 11.05 -6.54
CA GLN A 43 19.94 9.94 -5.71
C GLN A 43 19.83 10.18 -4.19
N ILE A 44 19.78 11.45 -3.77
CA ILE A 44 19.54 11.82 -2.37
C ILE A 44 18.04 11.76 -2.09
N GLU A 45 17.23 12.29 -3.01
CA GLU A 45 15.76 12.31 -2.89
C GLU A 45 15.16 10.89 -2.85
N GLU A 46 15.67 9.98 -3.68
CA GLU A 46 15.28 8.57 -3.66
C GLU A 46 15.61 7.91 -2.32
N ARG A 47 16.81 8.19 -1.77
CA ARG A 47 17.22 7.68 -0.46
C ARG A 47 16.39 8.30 0.69
N ALA A 48 16.03 9.58 0.60
CA ALA A 48 15.18 10.24 1.58
C ALA A 48 13.74 9.70 1.56
N PHE A 49 13.19 9.43 0.37
CA PHE A 49 11.87 8.83 0.20
C PHE A 49 11.78 7.43 0.83
N ASN A 50 12.85 6.64 0.76
CA ASN A 50 12.95 5.33 1.42
C ASN A 50 12.92 5.41 2.96
N VAL A 51 13.26 6.57 3.55
CA VAL A 51 13.15 6.78 5.00
C VAL A 51 11.71 7.14 5.38
N ALA A 52 11.10 8.04 4.64
CA ALA A 52 9.70 8.43 4.82
C ALA A 52 9.14 8.97 3.51
N THR A 53 8.03 8.39 3.06
CA THR A 53 7.31 8.93 1.89
C THR A 53 6.85 10.36 2.19
N TYR A 54 6.73 11.20 1.16
CA TYR A 54 6.23 12.57 1.33
C TYR A 54 4.85 12.62 2.00
N GLY A 55 3.99 11.64 1.71
CA GLY A 55 2.70 11.49 2.39
C GLY A 55 2.85 11.25 3.89
N HIS A 56 3.82 10.43 4.32
CA HIS A 56 4.10 10.21 5.74
C HIS A 56 4.64 11.48 6.42
N GLN A 57 5.56 12.20 5.78
CA GLN A 57 6.10 13.46 6.32
C GLN A 57 5.00 14.51 6.49
N LEU A 58 4.13 14.68 5.49
CA LEU A 58 2.98 15.60 5.56
C LEU A 58 1.96 15.16 6.61
N GLY A 59 1.72 13.86 6.77
CA GLY A 59 0.87 13.31 7.81
C GLY A 59 1.36 13.70 9.21
N LEU A 60 2.64 13.46 9.50
CA LEU A 60 3.26 13.83 10.78
C LEU A 60 3.16 15.33 11.07
N ILE A 61 3.47 16.17 10.08
CA ILE A 61 3.34 17.63 10.22
C ILE A 61 1.89 18.02 10.51
N THR A 62 0.93 17.40 9.80
CA THR A 62 -0.50 17.67 9.97
C THR A 62 -0.97 17.31 11.38
N GLU A 63 -0.60 16.14 11.89
CA GLU A 63 -0.93 15.70 13.25
C GLU A 63 -0.41 16.67 14.31
N VAL A 64 0.86 17.07 14.20
CA VAL A 64 1.47 18.04 15.12
C VAL A 64 0.79 19.40 15.03
N LEU A 65 0.52 19.90 13.82
CA LEU A 65 -0.15 21.19 13.63
C LEU A 65 -1.56 21.19 14.21
N LEU A 66 -2.31 20.10 14.07
CA LEU A 66 -3.65 19.96 14.62
C LEU A 66 -3.63 19.89 16.15
N ASP A 67 -2.68 19.16 16.76
CA ASP A 67 -2.50 19.13 18.22
C ASP A 67 -2.13 20.52 18.77
N VAL A 68 -1.23 21.25 18.09
CA VAL A 68 -0.88 22.63 18.46
C VAL A 68 -2.08 23.57 18.31
N ALA A 69 -2.86 23.46 17.24
CA ALA A 69 -4.02 24.28 16.98
C ALA A 69 -5.18 24.02 17.95
N GLN A 70 -5.31 22.81 18.50
CA GLN A 70 -6.24 22.51 19.59
C GLN A 70 -5.87 23.26 20.88
N LYS A 71 -4.57 23.42 21.15
CA LYS A 71 -4.05 24.14 22.33
C LYS A 71 -4.03 25.66 22.12
N THR A 72 -3.87 26.11 20.88
CA THR A 72 -3.80 27.52 20.51
C THR A 72 -4.72 27.79 19.33
N LEU A 73 -5.89 28.37 19.61
CA LEU A 73 -6.87 28.71 18.57
C LEU A 73 -6.26 29.69 17.54
N PRO A 74 -6.46 29.46 16.24
CA PRO A 74 -6.00 30.37 15.21
C PRO A 74 -6.61 31.76 15.38
N VAL A 75 -5.78 32.80 15.30
CA VAL A 75 -6.23 34.19 15.38
C VAL A 75 -6.59 34.67 13.98
N GLY A 76 -7.88 34.77 13.69
CA GLY A 76 -8.41 35.32 12.43
C GLY A 76 -9.29 34.34 11.63
N THR A 77 -10.18 34.88 10.82
CA THR A 77 -11.18 34.11 10.07
C THR A 77 -10.57 33.19 9.03
N GLU A 78 -9.50 33.61 8.36
CA GLU A 78 -8.83 32.81 7.33
C GLU A 78 -8.06 31.62 7.93
N SER A 79 -7.39 31.83 9.07
CA SER A 79 -6.70 30.74 9.78
C SER A 79 -7.69 29.72 10.37
N ALA A 80 -8.87 30.16 10.82
CA ALA A 80 -9.93 29.25 11.26
C ALA A 80 -10.50 28.41 10.09
N LYS A 81 -10.71 29.01 8.92
CA LYS A 81 -11.13 28.27 7.71
C LYS A 81 -10.08 27.25 7.26
N ALA A 82 -8.80 27.66 7.24
CA ALA A 82 -7.70 26.76 6.87
C ALA A 82 -7.57 25.57 7.83
N LEU A 83 -7.75 25.81 9.14
CA LEU A 83 -7.77 24.72 10.13
C LEU A 83 -8.94 23.75 9.91
N ALA A 84 -10.14 24.28 9.67
CA ALA A 84 -11.32 23.45 9.40
C ALA A 84 -11.13 22.59 8.12
N GLU A 85 -10.53 23.17 7.09
CA GLU A 85 -10.22 22.44 5.86
C GLU A 85 -9.14 21.38 6.08
N LEU A 86 -8.09 21.68 6.84
CA LEU A 86 -7.05 20.71 7.19
C LEU A 86 -7.62 19.51 7.95
N GLN A 87 -8.53 19.75 8.91
CA GLN A 87 -9.26 18.70 9.63
C GLN A 87 -10.12 17.86 8.69
N ARG A 88 -10.86 18.50 7.78
CA ARG A 88 -11.69 17.81 6.78
C ARG A 88 -10.83 16.89 5.91
N VAL A 89 -9.72 17.40 5.38
CA VAL A 89 -8.79 16.66 4.53
C VAL A 89 -8.17 15.48 5.28
N GLN A 90 -7.77 15.68 6.55
CA GLN A 90 -7.25 14.59 7.37
C GLN A 90 -8.27 13.46 7.53
N VAL A 91 -9.53 13.79 7.86
CA VAL A 91 -10.60 12.79 8.01
C VAL A 91 -10.85 12.03 6.71
N GLU A 92 -10.88 12.73 5.57
CA GLU A 92 -11.08 12.11 4.26
C GLU A 92 -9.93 11.15 3.91
N ILE A 93 -8.68 11.54 4.18
CA ILE A 93 -7.51 10.68 3.97
C ILE A 93 -7.59 9.42 4.85
N GLU A 94 -7.98 9.55 6.12
CA GLU A 94 -8.12 8.38 7.01
C GLU A 94 -9.24 7.44 6.55
N GLN A 95 -10.35 7.99 6.05
CA GLN A 95 -11.42 7.17 5.46
C GLN A 95 -10.94 6.40 4.23
N ILE A 96 -10.16 7.04 3.35
CA ILE A 96 -9.56 6.37 2.19
C ILE A 96 -8.64 5.23 2.65
N LYS A 97 -7.74 5.48 3.60
CA LYS A 97 -6.83 4.44 4.13
C LYS A 97 -7.60 3.24 4.67
N VAL A 98 -8.63 3.48 5.49
CA VAL A 98 -9.46 2.41 6.06
C VAL A 98 -10.15 1.60 4.96
N ALA A 99 -10.71 2.26 3.95
CA ALA A 99 -11.37 1.59 2.84
C ALA A 99 -10.39 0.75 2.01
N GLU A 100 -9.21 1.27 1.69
CA GLU A 100 -8.18 0.57 0.93
C GLU A 100 -7.66 -0.65 1.69
N TYR A 101 -7.38 -0.53 2.99
CA TYR A 101 -6.94 -1.68 3.80
C TYR A 101 -8.02 -2.75 3.91
N ALA A 102 -9.30 -2.37 4.02
CA ALA A 102 -10.39 -3.34 4.01
C ALA A 102 -10.46 -4.10 2.68
N ALA A 103 -10.38 -3.39 1.55
CA ALA A 103 -10.39 -4.00 0.23
C ALA A 103 -9.16 -4.91 -0.02
N GLU A 104 -7.99 -4.52 0.48
CA GLU A 104 -6.77 -5.34 0.44
C GLU A 104 -6.94 -6.63 1.23
N ILE A 105 -7.49 -6.57 2.45
CA ILE A 105 -7.78 -7.74 3.28
C ILE A 105 -8.76 -8.68 2.58
N ASP A 106 -9.86 -8.16 2.02
CA ASP A 106 -10.85 -8.96 1.29
C ASP A 106 -10.21 -9.67 0.08
N THR A 107 -9.32 -8.96 -0.64
CA THR A 107 -8.58 -9.52 -1.78
C THR A 107 -7.63 -10.63 -1.33
N LEU A 108 -6.86 -10.40 -0.26
CA LEU A 108 -5.96 -11.40 0.32
C LEU A 108 -6.73 -12.65 0.77
N GLN A 109 -7.87 -12.46 1.44
CA GLN A 109 -8.74 -13.57 1.87
C GLN A 109 -9.19 -14.39 0.66
N ALA A 110 -9.72 -13.75 -0.39
CA ALA A 110 -10.16 -14.44 -1.59
C ALA A 110 -9.03 -15.23 -2.28
N GLN A 111 -7.83 -14.67 -2.32
CA GLN A 111 -6.64 -15.34 -2.88
C GLN A 111 -6.23 -16.56 -2.03
N VAL A 112 -6.23 -16.44 -0.71
CA VAL A 112 -5.94 -17.56 0.20
C VAL A 112 -6.98 -18.67 0.01
N GLU A 113 -8.27 -18.34 0.00
CA GLU A 113 -9.35 -19.30 -0.23
C GLU A 113 -9.23 -20.00 -1.58
N GLN A 114 -8.84 -19.29 -2.63
CA GLN A 114 -8.60 -19.88 -3.95
C GLN A 114 -7.46 -20.91 -3.91
N VAL A 115 -6.35 -20.60 -3.25
CA VAL A 115 -5.23 -21.54 -3.11
C VAL A 115 -5.65 -22.78 -2.30
N LEU A 116 -6.38 -22.58 -1.21
CA LEU A 116 -6.87 -23.69 -0.38
C LEU A 116 -7.83 -24.61 -1.15
N ARG A 117 -8.74 -24.04 -1.95
CA ARG A 117 -9.66 -24.81 -2.82
C ARG A 117 -8.95 -25.60 -3.91
N SER A 118 -7.84 -25.09 -4.45
CA SER A 118 -7.06 -25.81 -5.47
C SER A 118 -6.37 -27.08 -4.94
N GLY A 119 -6.19 -27.17 -3.61
CA GLY A 119 -5.65 -28.34 -2.93
C GLY A 119 -4.18 -28.67 -3.24
N GLY A 120 -3.76 -29.84 -2.75
CA GLY A 120 -2.44 -30.42 -2.99
C GLY A 120 -1.26 -29.64 -2.39
N ARG A 121 -0.07 -29.84 -2.97
CA ARG A 121 1.20 -29.31 -2.46
C ARG A 121 1.23 -27.78 -2.28
N ARG A 122 0.46 -27.02 -3.07
CA ARG A 122 0.40 -25.55 -2.97
C ARG A 122 -0.38 -25.10 -1.73
N ALA A 123 -1.50 -25.75 -1.43
CA ALA A 123 -2.27 -25.49 -0.21
C ALA A 123 -1.50 -25.91 1.04
N GLU A 124 -0.85 -27.08 1.02
CA GLU A 124 0.00 -27.55 2.12
C GLU A 124 1.15 -26.59 2.43
N LYS A 125 1.83 -26.10 1.38
CA LYS A 125 2.91 -25.11 1.53
C LYS A 125 2.41 -23.79 2.11
N LEU A 126 1.26 -23.28 1.66
CA LEU A 126 0.68 -22.04 2.17
C LEU A 126 0.33 -22.17 3.67
N LEU A 127 -0.33 -23.26 4.06
CA LEU A 127 -0.68 -23.52 5.46
C LEU A 127 0.55 -23.57 6.36
N ALA A 128 1.61 -24.27 5.92
CA ALA A 128 2.87 -24.33 6.66
C ALA A 128 3.55 -22.96 6.83
N GLN A 129 3.39 -22.04 5.87
CA GLN A 129 3.93 -20.68 5.94
C GLN A 129 3.08 -19.74 6.80
N LEU A 130 1.75 -19.91 6.82
CA LEU A 130 0.84 -19.09 7.63
C LEU A 130 0.86 -19.47 9.11
N GLN A 131 1.08 -20.74 9.42
CA GLN A 131 1.09 -21.25 10.80
C GLN A 131 2.00 -20.47 11.78
N PRO A 132 3.28 -20.16 11.46
CA PRO A 132 4.13 -19.36 12.36
C PRO A 132 3.67 -17.90 12.50
N VAL A 133 3.04 -17.33 11.47
CA VAL A 133 2.54 -15.94 11.50
C VAL A 133 1.35 -15.84 12.44
N LEU A 134 0.39 -16.77 12.32
CA LEU A 134 -0.79 -16.85 13.17
C LEU A 134 -0.42 -17.17 14.63
N ALA A 135 0.58 -18.02 14.86
CA ALA A 135 1.06 -18.35 16.20
C ALA A 135 1.68 -17.15 16.95
N ARG A 136 2.39 -16.26 16.24
CA ARG A 136 2.95 -15.04 16.84
C ARG A 136 1.86 -14.06 17.25
N GLN A 137 0.87 -13.84 16.39
CA GLN A 137 -0.26 -12.93 16.65
C GLN A 137 -1.17 -13.41 17.80
N GLY A 138 -1.43 -14.73 17.88
CA GLY A 138 -2.20 -15.32 18.99
C GLY A 138 -1.51 -15.21 20.36
N SER A 139 -0.17 -15.12 20.39
CA SER A 139 0.60 -14.91 21.62
C SER A 139 0.57 -13.46 22.10
N GLU A 140 0.50 -12.47 21.20
CA GLU A 140 0.42 -11.05 21.54
C GLU A 140 -0.99 -10.66 22.00
N ALA A 141 -2.04 -11.17 21.35
CA ALA A 141 -3.43 -10.93 21.74
C ALA A 141 -3.80 -11.49 23.15
N GLY A 142 -3.05 -12.49 23.66
CA GLY A 142 -3.21 -13.03 25.01
C GLY A 142 -2.56 -12.20 26.12
N SER A 143 -1.90 -11.08 25.79
CA SER A 143 -1.13 -10.26 26.74
C SER A 143 -1.68 -8.83 26.95
N ALA A 144 -2.83 -8.50 26.37
CA ALA A 144 -3.52 -7.25 26.68
C ALA A 144 -4.06 -7.29 28.13
N PRO A 145 -3.58 -6.43 29.05
CA PRO A 145 -4.12 -6.39 30.39
C PRO A 145 -5.49 -5.71 30.34
N LEU A 146 -6.50 -6.36 30.95
CA LEU A 146 -7.71 -5.69 31.40
C LEU A 146 -7.29 -4.63 32.43
N ALA A 147 -7.35 -3.36 32.04
CA ALA A 147 -7.30 -2.21 32.93
C ALA A 147 -8.18 -1.09 32.38
#